data_AF-A0A1J5IM83-F1
#
_entry.id   AF-A0A1J5IM83-F1
#
_cell.length_a   1.000
_cell.length_b   1.000
_cell.length_c   1.000
_cell.angle_alpha   90.00
_cell.angle_beta   90.00
_cell.angle_gamma   90.00
#
_symmetry.space_group_name_H-M   'P 1'
#
loop_
_entity.id
_entity.type
_entity.pdbx_description
1 polymer ?
#
loop_
_entity_poly.entity_id
_entity_poly.type
_entity_poly.pdbx_seq_one_letter_code
_entity_poly.pdbx_strand_id
1 'polypeptide(L)'
;MDSAIAAQDHYLGLYVEDIEDNYSPYLVPWHSMSLAHLYEITGDSKYRTGVYVLNLRWLEDQNTYGQPFADFLGRTEDSELGVVGIESDVVFLEGLTYAYELAHEEGNAALEEQFGQDMRYLMANIMNAQFLGPNLYFITDIPHAEGGIRFSDQSIRVDTVAHAYDAFSRLRGLVANGSFELVSGGGK
;
A
#
# COMPACT_ATOMS: atom_id res chain seq x y z
N MET A 1 2.30 -10.87 -24.57
CA MET A 1 2.71 -9.48 -24.33
C MET A 1 1.63 -8.53 -24.84
N ASP A 2 1.28 -8.61 -26.13
CA ASP A 2 0.29 -7.73 -26.76
C ASP A 2 -1.06 -7.67 -26.04
N SER A 3 -1.57 -8.80 -25.54
CA SER A 3 -2.82 -8.82 -24.76
C SER A 3 -2.71 -8.10 -23.41
N ALA A 4 -1.55 -8.15 -22.75
CA ALA A 4 -1.32 -7.45 -21.48
C ALA A 4 -1.22 -5.94 -21.71
N ILE A 5 -0.52 -5.53 -22.77
CA ILE A 5 -0.46 -4.13 -23.23
C ILE A 5 -1.86 -3.62 -23.57
N ALA A 6 -2.61 -4.34 -24.41
CA ALA A 6 -3.96 -3.92 -24.78
C ALA A 6 -4.91 -3.81 -23.58
N ALA A 7 -4.80 -4.73 -22.61
CA ALA A 7 -5.59 -4.66 -21.38
C ALA A 7 -5.20 -3.45 -20.52
N GLN A 8 -3.91 -3.22 -20.29
CA GLN A 8 -3.46 -2.10 -19.47
C GLN A 8 -3.70 -0.75 -20.16
N ASP A 9 -3.56 -0.66 -21.47
CA ASP A 9 -3.88 0.56 -22.22
C ASP A 9 -5.38 0.91 -22.10
N HIS A 10 -6.26 -0.10 -22.11
CA HIS A 10 -7.67 0.11 -21.82
C HIS A 10 -7.91 0.62 -20.40
N TYR A 11 -7.25 0.04 -19.39
CA TYR A 11 -7.41 0.44 -17.99
C TYR A 11 -6.74 1.75 -17.63
N LEU A 12 -5.69 2.17 -18.36
CA LEU A 12 -5.14 3.52 -18.26
C LEU A 12 -6.21 4.55 -18.66
N GLY A 13 -6.89 4.34 -19.79
CA GLY A 13 -8.00 5.22 -20.18
C GLY A 13 -9.06 5.30 -19.08
N LEU A 14 -9.49 4.14 -18.58
CA LEU A 14 -10.59 4.09 -17.60
C LEU A 14 -10.24 4.65 -16.22
N TYR A 15 -9.10 4.25 -15.65
CA TYR A 15 -8.79 4.53 -14.23
C TYR A 15 -7.74 5.63 -14.03
N VAL A 16 -7.05 6.06 -15.08
CA VAL A 16 -6.03 7.12 -15.00
C VAL A 16 -6.49 8.37 -15.74
N GLU A 17 -6.94 8.24 -16.99
CA GLU A 17 -7.39 9.39 -17.78
C GLU A 17 -8.78 9.88 -17.31
N ASP A 18 -9.71 8.95 -17.08
CA ASP A 18 -11.07 9.22 -16.60
C ASP A 18 -11.22 8.96 -15.08
N ILE A 19 -10.18 9.24 -14.29
CA ILE A 19 -10.12 8.91 -12.86
C ILE A 19 -11.26 9.55 -12.05
N GLU A 20 -11.69 10.77 -12.37
CA GLU A 20 -12.77 11.46 -11.66
C GLU A 20 -14.11 10.71 -11.72
N ASP A 21 -14.36 9.97 -12.80
CA ASP A 21 -15.60 9.23 -13.02
C ASP A 21 -15.51 7.76 -12.61
N ASN A 22 -14.30 7.21 -12.50
CA ASN A 22 -14.07 5.77 -12.35
C ASN A 22 -13.18 5.40 -11.15
N TYR A 23 -12.81 6.37 -10.32
CA TYR A 23 -11.94 6.12 -9.18
C TYR A 23 -12.55 5.08 -8.23
N SER A 24 -11.73 4.09 -7.88
CA SER A 24 -12.04 3.14 -6.83
C SER A 24 -10.74 2.81 -6.10
N PRO A 25 -10.61 3.15 -4.80
CA PRO A 25 -9.37 2.94 -4.08
C PRO A 25 -8.98 1.46 -4.09
N TYR A 26 -9.94 0.54 -3.96
CA TYR A 26 -9.68 -0.91 -3.99
C TYR A 26 -8.94 -1.40 -5.24
N LEU A 27 -9.06 -0.69 -6.38
CA LEU A 27 -8.41 -1.06 -7.63
C LEU A 27 -7.00 -0.48 -7.78
N VAL A 28 -6.68 0.59 -7.04
CA VAL A 28 -5.38 1.29 -7.09
C VAL A 28 -4.21 0.33 -6.93
N PRO A 29 -4.12 -0.52 -5.90
CA PRO A 29 -2.93 -1.35 -5.73
C PRO A 29 -2.80 -2.40 -6.84
N TRP A 30 -3.91 -2.99 -7.32
CA TRP A 30 -3.89 -3.97 -8.40
C TRP A 30 -3.37 -3.39 -9.70
N HIS A 31 -3.85 -2.19 -10.07
CA HIS A 31 -3.34 -1.49 -11.24
C HIS A 31 -1.90 -1.02 -11.03
N SER A 32 -1.55 -0.52 -9.85
CA SER A 32 -0.18 -0.07 -9.55
C SER A 32 0.85 -1.18 -9.74
N MET A 33 0.61 -2.36 -9.15
CA MET A 33 1.49 -3.52 -9.29
C MET A 33 1.58 -3.96 -10.75
N SER A 34 0.44 -4.07 -11.44
CA SER A 34 0.44 -4.53 -12.84
C SER A 34 1.09 -3.53 -13.79
N LEU A 35 0.92 -2.23 -13.57
CA LEU A 35 1.50 -1.17 -14.40
C LEU A 35 3.01 -1.06 -14.15
N ALA A 36 3.46 -1.17 -12.90
CA ALA A 36 4.88 -1.18 -12.57
C ALA A 36 5.62 -2.35 -13.25
N HIS A 37 5.07 -3.56 -13.19
CA HIS A 37 5.64 -4.70 -13.93
C HIS A 37 5.65 -4.49 -15.44
N LEU A 38 4.59 -3.88 -16.01
CA LEU A 38 4.58 -3.62 -17.43
C LEU A 38 5.60 -2.54 -17.83
N TYR A 39 5.84 -1.56 -16.97
CA TYR A 39 6.93 -0.60 -17.12
C TYR A 39 8.30 -1.28 -17.09
N GLU A 40 8.56 -2.17 -16.13
CA GLU A 40 9.83 -2.93 -16.04
C GLU A 40 10.13 -3.71 -17.33
N ILE A 41 9.10 -4.29 -17.95
CA ILE A 41 9.23 -5.10 -19.17
C ILE A 41 9.40 -4.21 -20.40
N THR A 42 8.63 -3.13 -20.52
CA THR A 42 8.51 -2.36 -21.77
C THR A 42 9.33 -1.08 -21.80
N GLY A 43 9.64 -0.50 -20.64
CA GLY A 43 10.21 0.83 -20.49
C GLY A 43 9.27 1.98 -20.85
N ASP A 44 8.00 1.71 -21.18
CA ASP A 44 7.05 2.76 -21.58
C ASP A 44 6.58 3.57 -20.38
N SER A 45 7.00 4.84 -20.33
CA SER A 45 6.75 5.75 -19.20
C SER A 45 5.27 5.97 -18.90
N LYS A 46 4.34 5.70 -19.84
CA LYS A 46 2.90 5.86 -19.56
C LYS A 46 2.43 4.96 -18.42
N TYR A 47 2.99 3.76 -18.29
CA TYR A 47 2.62 2.82 -17.23
C TYR A 47 3.09 3.32 -15.86
N ARG A 48 4.35 3.78 -15.78
CA ARG A 48 4.88 4.43 -14.59
C ARG A 48 4.09 5.67 -14.20
N THR A 49 3.75 6.54 -15.16
CA THR A 49 2.88 7.70 -14.91
C THR A 49 1.53 7.27 -14.33
N GLY A 50 0.93 6.19 -14.86
CA GLY A 50 -0.29 5.61 -14.31
C GLY A 50 -0.14 5.16 -12.85
N VAL A 51 0.98 4.53 -12.48
CA VAL A 51 1.28 4.18 -11.08
C VAL A 51 1.24 5.43 -10.19
N TYR A 52 1.90 6.52 -10.60
CA TYR A 52 1.93 7.75 -9.80
C TYR A 52 0.56 8.40 -9.66
N VAL A 53 -0.21 8.52 -10.75
CA VAL A 53 -1.54 9.14 -10.71
C VAL A 53 -2.46 8.39 -9.76
N LEU A 54 -2.50 7.06 -9.86
CA LEU A 54 -3.37 6.23 -9.02
C LEU A 54 -2.98 6.33 -7.54
N ASN A 55 -1.69 6.23 -7.22
CA ASN A 55 -1.25 6.29 -5.82
C ASN A 55 -1.44 7.69 -5.24
N LEU A 56 -1.09 8.75 -5.97
CA LEU A 56 -1.30 10.13 -5.51
C LEU A 56 -2.76 10.41 -5.21
N ARG A 57 -3.69 9.93 -6.06
CA ARG A 57 -5.13 10.08 -5.79
C ARG A 57 -5.55 9.32 -4.53
N TRP A 58 -5.04 8.10 -4.33
CA TRP A 58 -5.31 7.31 -3.13
C TRP A 58 -4.77 7.94 -1.84
N LEU A 59 -3.65 8.66 -1.89
CA LEU A 59 -3.12 9.36 -0.71
C LEU A 59 -4.13 10.34 -0.09
N GLU A 60 -5.03 10.91 -0.90
CA GLU A 60 -6.09 11.81 -0.43
C GLU A 60 -7.10 11.10 0.49
N ASP A 61 -7.22 9.77 0.35
CA ASP A 61 -8.10 8.92 1.16
C ASP A 61 -7.37 8.38 2.41
N GLN A 62 -6.06 8.57 2.55
CA GLN A 62 -5.35 8.09 3.73
C GLN A 62 -5.54 9.01 4.93
N ASN A 63 -5.90 8.42 6.07
CA ASN A 63 -5.99 9.15 7.32
C ASN A 63 -4.61 9.47 7.90
N THR A 64 -4.14 10.68 7.63
CA THR A 64 -2.84 11.19 8.10
C THR A 64 -2.93 11.96 9.42
N TYR A 65 -4.12 12.06 10.02
CA TYR A 65 -4.38 12.85 11.24
C TYR A 65 -4.76 12.01 12.46
N GLY A 66 -4.99 10.70 12.30
CA GLY A 66 -5.44 9.81 13.36
C GLY A 66 -6.81 10.22 13.90
N GLN A 67 -7.77 10.53 13.02
CA GLN A 67 -9.15 10.83 13.41
C GLN A 67 -10.08 9.64 13.16
N PRO A 68 -11.16 9.43 13.93
CA PRO A 68 -11.49 10.12 15.17
C PRO A 68 -10.59 9.72 16.36
N PHE A 69 -9.77 8.67 16.22
CA PHE A 69 -8.85 8.20 17.27
C PHE A 69 -7.46 7.97 16.72
N ALA A 70 -6.42 8.17 17.55
CA ALA A 70 -5.02 8.04 17.13
C ALA A 70 -4.70 6.69 16.45
N ASP A 71 -5.39 5.62 16.83
CA ASP A 71 -5.26 4.27 16.26
C ASP A 71 -5.74 4.16 14.79
N PHE A 72 -6.35 5.22 14.24
CA PHE A 72 -6.78 5.29 12.84
C PHE A 72 -5.70 5.87 11.93
N LEU A 73 -4.60 6.37 12.49
CA LEU A 73 -3.49 6.92 11.72
C LEU A 73 -2.98 5.87 10.72
N GLY A 74 -2.97 6.24 9.44
CA GLY A 74 -2.52 5.42 8.32
C GLY A 74 -3.56 4.53 7.69
N ARG A 75 -4.78 4.46 8.24
CA ARG A 75 -5.89 3.73 7.62
C ARG A 75 -6.40 4.43 6.38
N THR A 76 -6.87 3.65 5.42
CA THR A 76 -7.61 4.18 4.28
C THR A 76 -9.05 4.51 4.68
N GLU A 77 -9.50 5.71 4.31
CA GLU A 77 -10.85 6.22 4.49
C GLU A 77 -11.43 6.61 3.14
N ASP A 78 -12.29 5.77 2.59
CA ASP A 78 -13.04 6.09 1.40
C ASP A 78 -14.26 6.95 1.79
N SER A 79 -14.43 8.11 1.16
CA SER A 79 -15.52 9.03 1.50
C SER A 79 -16.93 8.47 1.25
N GLU A 80 -17.07 7.50 0.34
CA GLU A 80 -18.33 6.85 -0.02
C GLU A 80 -18.56 5.53 0.73
N LEU A 81 -17.48 4.80 1.04
CA LEU A 81 -17.52 3.46 1.63
C LEU A 81 -17.12 3.43 3.11
N GLY A 82 -16.62 4.54 3.63
CA GLY A 82 -16.12 4.69 5.00
C GLY A 82 -14.72 4.11 5.19
N VAL A 83 -14.39 3.79 6.44
CA VAL A 83 -13.08 3.20 6.79
C VAL A 83 -12.95 1.85 6.09
N VAL A 84 -11.93 1.74 5.24
CA VAL A 84 -11.59 0.49 4.57
C VAL A 84 -10.86 -0.41 5.58
N GLY A 85 -11.14 -1.71 5.55
CA GLY A 85 -10.55 -2.65 6.48
C GLY A 85 -9.04 -2.84 6.28
N ILE A 86 -8.38 -3.39 7.30
CA ILE A 86 -6.93 -3.66 7.31
C ILE A 86 -6.50 -4.56 6.14
N GLU A 87 -7.41 -5.37 5.63
CA GLU A 87 -7.21 -6.22 4.45
C GLU A 87 -6.84 -5.44 3.21
N SER A 88 -7.31 -4.20 3.06
CA SER A 88 -6.94 -3.37 1.93
C SER A 88 -5.69 -2.57 2.23
N ASP A 89 -5.53 -2.09 3.47
CA ASP A 89 -4.32 -1.36 3.90
C ASP A 89 -3.03 -2.15 3.63
N VAL A 90 -3.03 -3.47 3.81
CA VAL A 90 -1.86 -4.30 3.45
C VAL A 90 -1.56 -4.29 1.95
N VAL A 91 -2.60 -4.30 1.10
CA VAL A 91 -2.43 -4.31 -0.37
C VAL A 91 -2.07 -2.92 -0.86
N PHE A 92 -2.59 -1.87 -0.22
CA PHE A 92 -2.16 -0.49 -0.45
C PHE A 92 -0.68 -0.30 -0.15
N LEU A 93 -0.17 -0.86 0.96
CA LEU A 93 1.26 -0.80 1.28
C LEU A 93 2.08 -1.46 0.18
N GLU A 94 1.66 -2.63 -0.31
CA GLU A 94 2.34 -3.31 -1.42
C GLU A 94 2.34 -2.44 -2.69
N GLY A 95 1.19 -1.92 -3.11
CA GLY A 95 1.09 -1.02 -4.27
C GLY A 95 1.99 0.22 -4.12
N LEU A 96 2.02 0.82 -2.93
CA LEU A 96 2.81 2.01 -2.64
C LEU A 96 4.32 1.72 -2.65
N THR A 97 4.75 0.50 -2.31
CA THR A 97 6.16 0.11 -2.49
C THR A 97 6.60 0.16 -3.96
N TYR A 98 5.70 -0.14 -4.92
CA TYR A 98 5.98 0.03 -6.36
C TYR A 98 6.12 1.50 -6.74
N ALA A 99 5.20 2.33 -6.27
CA ALA A 99 5.27 3.77 -6.55
C ALA A 99 6.55 4.41 -5.99
N TYR A 100 6.94 4.03 -4.76
CA TYR A 100 8.16 4.51 -4.12
C TYR A 100 9.43 4.11 -4.88
N GLU A 101 9.58 2.84 -5.25
CA GLU A 101 10.77 2.36 -5.96
C GLU A 101 10.94 3.07 -7.30
N LEU A 102 9.86 3.21 -8.06
CA LEU A 102 9.88 3.95 -9.32
C LEU A 102 10.32 5.41 -9.10
N ALA A 103 9.77 6.09 -8.08
CA ALA A 103 10.13 7.46 -7.76
C ALA A 103 11.62 7.58 -7.37
N HIS A 104 12.12 6.64 -6.57
CA HIS A 104 13.51 6.58 -6.14
C HIS A 104 14.46 6.34 -7.32
N GLU A 105 14.17 5.37 -8.19
CA GLU A 105 15.00 5.05 -9.37
C GLU A 105 15.12 6.22 -10.34
N GLU A 106 14.08 7.05 -10.43
CA GLU A 106 14.08 8.27 -11.24
C GLU A 106 14.75 9.47 -10.56
N GLY A 107 15.08 9.37 -9.28
CA GLY A 107 15.53 10.51 -8.47
C GLY A 107 14.45 11.57 -8.27
N ASN A 108 13.16 11.19 -8.30
CA ASN A 108 12.05 12.09 -8.04
C ASN A 108 11.81 12.24 -6.53
N ALA A 109 12.64 13.07 -5.90
CA ALA A 109 12.65 13.26 -4.45
C ALA A 109 11.28 13.68 -3.86
N ALA A 110 10.47 14.44 -4.60
CA ALA A 110 9.16 14.88 -4.11
C ALA A 110 8.16 13.72 -4.00
N LEU A 111 8.13 12.84 -5.01
CA LEU A 111 7.28 11.64 -4.95
C LEU A 111 7.83 10.61 -3.96
N GLU A 112 9.15 10.45 -3.90
CA GLU A 112 9.81 9.57 -2.94
C GLU A 112 9.49 9.96 -1.49
N GLU A 113 9.60 11.26 -1.14
CA GLU A 113 9.25 11.77 0.18
C GLU A 113 7.77 11.52 0.51
N GLN A 114 6.88 11.85 -0.42
CA GLN A 114 5.44 11.69 -0.25
C GLN A 114 5.07 10.21 -0.03
N PHE A 115 5.37 9.33 -1.00
CA PHE A 115 5.08 7.90 -0.87
C PHE A 115 5.76 7.30 0.36
N GLY A 116 6.99 7.73 0.65
CA GLY A 116 7.72 7.22 1.80
C GLY A 116 7.08 7.57 3.14
N GLN A 117 6.51 8.77 3.28
CA GLN A 117 5.78 9.19 4.46
C GLN A 117 4.48 8.37 4.64
N ASP A 118 3.73 8.16 3.58
CA ASP A 118 2.46 7.43 3.59
C ASP A 118 2.65 5.92 3.83
N MET A 119 3.74 5.35 3.31
CA MET A 119 4.19 4.00 3.64
C MET A 119 4.42 3.85 5.15
N ARG A 120 5.00 4.84 5.84
CA ARG A 120 5.23 4.75 7.30
C ARG A 120 3.93 4.69 8.08
N TYR A 121 2.92 5.46 7.67
CA TYR A 121 1.62 5.42 8.32
C TYR A 121 0.95 4.07 8.15
N LEU A 122 0.93 3.50 6.94
CA LEU A 122 0.41 2.16 6.69
C LEU A 122 1.18 1.09 7.47
N MET A 123 2.51 1.14 7.47
CA MET A 123 3.35 0.21 8.22
C MET A 123 2.99 0.20 9.71
N ALA A 124 2.85 1.37 10.33
CA ALA A 124 2.47 1.47 11.73
C ALA A 124 1.09 0.86 12.01
N ASN A 125 0.09 1.17 11.16
CA ASN A 125 -1.26 0.61 11.26
C ASN A 125 -1.26 -0.93 11.13
N ILE A 126 -0.52 -1.47 10.16
CA ILE A 126 -0.43 -2.93 9.92
C ILE A 126 0.30 -3.62 11.06
N MET A 127 1.39 -3.04 11.57
CA MET A 127 2.11 -3.56 12.74
C MET A 127 1.22 -3.57 13.99
N ASN A 128 0.38 -2.55 14.19
CA ASN A 128 -0.59 -2.51 15.28
C ASN A 128 -1.69 -3.59 15.16
N ALA A 129 -1.98 -4.03 13.93
CA ALA A 129 -2.90 -5.12 13.66
C ALA A 129 -2.24 -6.50 13.81
N GLN A 130 -0.92 -6.61 13.96
CA GLN A 130 -0.26 -7.91 14.07
C GLN A 130 -0.56 -8.59 15.41
N PHE A 131 -0.91 -9.88 15.34
CA PHE A 131 -1.01 -10.75 16.50
C PHE A 131 0.38 -11.05 17.07
N LEU A 132 0.75 -10.37 18.15
CA LEU A 132 2.02 -10.56 18.86
C LEU A 132 1.80 -10.70 20.36
N GLY A 133 2.51 -11.63 21.00
CA GLY A 133 2.64 -11.80 22.45
C GLY A 133 1.40 -11.39 23.27
N PRO A 134 1.37 -10.17 23.86
CA PRO A 134 0.28 -9.71 24.71
C PRO A 134 -1.10 -9.63 24.02
N ASN A 135 -1.16 -9.54 22.69
CA ASN A 135 -2.41 -9.46 21.93
C ASN A 135 -3.05 -10.83 21.65
N LEU A 136 -2.44 -11.93 22.12
CA LEU A 136 -2.88 -13.30 21.87
C LEU A 136 -3.71 -13.90 23.02
N TYR A 137 -4.00 -13.13 24.09
CA TYR A 137 -4.61 -13.65 25.33
C TYR A 137 -6.00 -14.30 25.16
N PHE A 138 -6.70 -13.99 24.07
CA PHE A 138 -8.03 -14.54 23.74
C PHE A 138 -7.99 -15.60 22.63
N ILE A 139 -6.81 -15.89 22.09
CA ILE A 139 -6.62 -16.87 21.01
C ILE A 139 -6.35 -18.25 21.59
N THR A 140 -7.06 -19.26 21.09
CA THR A 140 -6.91 -20.65 21.56
C THR A 140 -5.73 -21.37 20.90
N ASP A 141 -5.46 -21.09 19.63
CA ASP A 141 -4.36 -21.70 18.86
C ASP A 141 -3.25 -20.67 18.56
N ILE A 142 -2.53 -20.31 19.61
CA ILE A 142 -1.48 -19.28 19.57
C ILE A 142 -0.43 -19.53 18.48
N PRO A 143 0.15 -20.74 18.32
CA PRO A 143 1.18 -20.98 17.31
C PRO A 143 0.74 -20.72 15.87
N HIS A 144 -0.55 -20.85 15.57
CA HIS A 144 -1.09 -20.60 14.22
C HIS A 144 -1.55 -19.15 14.01
N ALA A 145 -1.73 -18.38 15.08
CA ALA A 145 -2.15 -16.98 15.00
C ALA A 145 -0.99 -15.98 15.12
N GLU A 146 0.09 -16.35 15.81
CA GLU A 146 1.23 -15.46 16.02
C GLU A 146 1.84 -15.01 14.68
N GLY A 147 2.02 -13.70 14.54
CA GLY A 147 2.49 -13.05 13.31
C GLY A 147 1.40 -12.76 12.28
N GLY A 148 0.18 -13.30 12.45
CA GLY A 148 -0.96 -13.01 11.57
C GLY A 148 -1.46 -11.56 11.69
N ILE A 149 -2.14 -11.08 10.65
CA ILE A 149 -2.76 -9.74 10.65
C ILE A 149 -4.22 -9.85 11.06
N ARG A 150 -4.59 -9.13 12.12
CA ARG A 150 -5.88 -9.19 12.79
C ARG A 150 -6.93 -8.34 12.08
N PHE A 151 -8.03 -8.98 11.72
CA PHE A 151 -9.23 -8.32 11.22
C PHE A 151 -10.11 -7.78 12.35
N SER A 152 -11.10 -6.96 12.02
CA SER A 152 -12.06 -6.42 12.99
C SER A 152 -12.80 -7.53 13.74
N ASP A 153 -13.14 -8.63 13.05
CA ASP A 153 -13.77 -9.83 13.60
C ASP A 153 -12.79 -10.82 14.26
N GLN A 154 -11.51 -10.43 14.41
CA GLN A 154 -10.42 -11.23 14.96
C GLN A 154 -9.98 -12.42 14.09
N SER A 155 -10.50 -12.54 12.86
CA SER A 155 -10.03 -13.55 11.92
C SER A 155 -8.67 -13.19 11.34
N ILE A 156 -8.05 -14.19 10.68
CA ILE A 156 -6.84 -14.05 9.88
C ILE A 156 -7.16 -14.61 8.49
N ARG A 157 -6.78 -13.87 7.44
CA ARG A 157 -6.88 -14.34 6.07
C ARG A 157 -5.49 -14.54 5.46
N VAL A 158 -5.33 -15.63 4.71
CA VAL A 158 -4.04 -16.01 4.12
C VAL A 158 -3.54 -15.02 3.08
N ASP A 159 -4.44 -14.45 2.28
CA ASP A 159 -4.10 -13.45 1.26
C ASP A 159 -3.57 -12.16 1.89
N THR A 160 -4.18 -11.68 2.96
CA THR A 160 -3.70 -10.51 3.72
C THR A 160 -2.31 -10.75 4.31
N VAL A 161 -2.05 -11.96 4.83
CA VAL A 161 -0.72 -12.32 5.34
C VAL A 161 0.31 -12.37 4.20
N ALA A 162 -0.07 -12.86 3.01
CA ALA A 162 0.80 -12.89 1.84
C ALA A 162 1.15 -11.47 1.36
N HIS A 163 0.16 -10.60 1.16
CA HIS A 163 0.38 -9.20 0.76
C HIS A 163 1.22 -8.43 1.78
N ALA A 164 0.95 -8.64 3.08
CA ALA A 164 1.79 -8.06 4.13
C ALA A 164 3.24 -8.57 4.02
N TYR A 165 3.44 -9.88 3.84
CA TYR A 165 4.77 -10.45 3.69
C TYR A 165 5.51 -9.87 2.47
N ASP A 166 4.85 -9.74 1.33
CA ASP A 166 5.46 -9.22 0.09
C ASP A 166 5.84 -7.75 0.26
N ALA A 167 4.91 -6.92 0.77
CA ALA A 167 5.16 -5.52 1.09
C ALA A 167 6.34 -5.33 2.05
N PHE A 168 6.36 -6.04 3.18
CA PHE A 168 7.43 -5.94 4.17
C PHE A 168 8.76 -6.55 3.68
N SER A 169 8.71 -7.60 2.85
CA SER A 169 9.93 -8.19 2.27
C SER A 169 10.62 -7.22 1.33
N ARG A 170 9.85 -6.48 0.55
CA ARG A 170 10.35 -5.46 -0.35
C ARG A 170 10.85 -4.23 0.38
N LEU A 171 10.08 -3.72 1.35
CA LEU A 171 10.52 -2.69 2.30
C LEU A 171 11.86 -3.05 2.96
N ARG A 172 12.03 -4.29 3.41
CA ARG A 172 13.30 -4.76 3.98
C ARG A 172 14.46 -4.66 2.98
N GLY A 173 14.20 -4.91 1.69
CA GLY A 173 15.16 -4.68 0.61
C GLY A 173 15.57 -3.21 0.50
N LEU A 174 14.60 -2.30 0.49
CA LEU A 174 14.81 -0.85 0.44
C LEU A 174 15.53 -0.29 1.67
N VAL A 175 15.31 -0.88 2.84
CA VAL A 175 16.07 -0.50 4.05
C VAL A 175 17.50 -1.02 3.96
N ALA A 176 17.68 -2.28 3.52
CA ALA A 176 19.00 -2.90 3.47
C ALA A 176 19.94 -2.25 2.45
N ASN A 177 19.42 -1.69 1.35
CA ASN A 177 20.21 -0.98 0.35
C ASN A 177 20.33 0.54 0.62
N GLY A 178 19.67 1.06 1.66
CA GLY A 178 19.70 2.46 2.03
C GLY A 178 18.77 3.38 1.22
N SER A 179 17.91 2.82 0.37
CA SER A 179 16.91 3.58 -0.40
C SER A 179 15.72 4.03 0.43
N PHE A 180 15.51 3.50 1.64
CA PHE A 180 14.42 3.90 2.53
C PHE A 180 14.84 3.86 4.00
N GLU A 181 14.58 4.95 4.73
CA GLU A 181 14.87 5.02 6.16
C GLU A 181 13.62 4.76 6.99
N LEU A 182 13.64 3.76 7.87
CA LEU A 182 12.61 3.58 8.91
C LEU A 182 12.84 4.66 9.97
N VAL A 183 12.27 5.85 9.80
CA VAL A 183 12.57 7.02 10.64
C VAL A 183 12.67 6.66 12.13
N SER A 184 13.83 6.92 12.74
CA SER A 184 13.99 7.00 14.19
C SER A 184 13.28 8.26 14.67
N GLY A 185 12.29 8.11 15.57
CA GLY A 185 11.41 9.17 16.06
C GLY A 185 11.94 10.60 16.00
N GLY A 186 11.42 11.38 15.06
CA GLY A 186 11.44 12.83 15.08
C GLY A 186 10.21 13.35 15.82
N GLY A 187 10.12 13.05 17.12
CA GLY A 187 9.23 13.79 18.00
C GLY A 187 9.71 15.24 18.06
N LYS A 188 8.84 16.18 17.69
CA LYS A 188 9.00 17.59 18.06
C LYS A 188 9.03 17.74 19.58
#